data_AF-A0A2E6NJA8-F1
#
_entry.id   AF-A0A2E6NJA8-F1
#
_cell.length_a   1.000
_cell.length_b   1.000
_cell.length_c   1.000
_cell.angle_alpha   90.00
_cell.angle_beta   90.00
_cell.angle_gamma   90.00
#
_symmetry.space_group_name_H-M   'P 1'
#
loop_
_entity.id
_entity.type
_entity.pdbx_description
1 polymer ?
#
loop_
_entity_poly.entity_id
_entity_poly.type
_entity_poly.pdbx_seq_one_letter_code
_entity_poly.pdbx_strand_id
1 'polypeptide(L)' 'MKDGTSHSIMLESAKVKFLEDMVTQHGLPDTNKAIRCLIDYARANPDRQTEIFAEFRCHDCG' A
#
# COMPACT_ATOMS: atom_id res chain seq x y z
N MET A 1 -6.49 -11.92 -20.63
CA MET A 1 -5.99 -12.38 -19.31
C MET A 1 -5.40 -11.17 -18.62
N LYS A 2 -5.63 -10.95 -17.31
CA LYS A 2 -4.97 -9.84 -16.61
C LYS A 2 -3.52 -10.25 -16.37
N ASP A 3 -2.57 -9.59 -17.01
CA ASP A 3 -1.13 -9.82 -16.82
C ASP A 3 -0.75 -9.47 -15.38
N GLY A 4 -0.53 -10.49 -14.56
CA GLY A 4 -0.10 -10.35 -13.17
C GLY A 4 1.28 -10.95 -13.00
N THR A 5 2.24 -10.15 -12.56
CA THR A 5 3.57 -10.61 -12.17
C THR A 5 3.68 -10.64 -10.65
N SER A 6 4.37 -11.67 -10.13
CA SER A 6 4.65 -11.78 -8.70
C SER A 6 5.99 -11.11 -8.38
N HIS A 7 5.99 -10.26 -7.36
CA HIS A 7 7.19 -9.59 -6.87
C HIS A 7 7.23 -9.67 -5.34
N SER A 8 8.39 -10.06 -4.80
CA SER A 8 8.62 -10.04 -3.36
C SER A 8 9.11 -8.66 -2.93
N ILE A 9 8.49 -8.09 -1.90
CA ILE A 9 8.91 -6.84 -1.27
C ILE A 9 9.12 -7.07 0.22
N MET A 10 10.20 -6.52 0.75
CA MET A 10 10.47 -6.54 2.19
C MET A 10 9.87 -5.28 2.82
N LEU A 11 9.05 -5.46 3.85
CA LEU A 11 8.41 -4.37 4.59
C LEU A 11 8.68 -4.55 6.08
N GLU A 12 8.82 -3.44 6.79
CA GLU A 12 8.87 -3.44 8.26
C GLU A 12 7.54 -3.94 8.84
N SER A 13 7.59 -4.56 10.01
CA SER A 13 6.43 -5.18 10.67
C SER A 13 5.27 -4.19 10.87
N ALA A 14 5.54 -2.92 11.15
CA ALA A 14 4.50 -1.90 11.31
C ALA A 14 3.70 -1.67 10.01
N LYS A 15 4.38 -1.72 8.86
CA LYS A 15 3.75 -1.56 7.53
C LYS A 15 2.92 -2.80 7.18
N VAL A 16 3.41 -3.99 7.54
CA VAL A 16 2.65 -5.24 7.39
C VAL A 16 1.39 -5.20 8.26
N LYS A 17 1.52 -4.80 9.53
CA LYS A 17 0.40 -4.66 10.45
C LYS A 17 -0.67 -3.69 9.92
N PHE A 18 -0.25 -2.54 9.38
CA PHE A 18 -1.17 -1.60 8.74
C PHE A 18 -1.99 -2.28 7.62
N LEU A 19 -1.36 -3.10 6.78
CA LEU A 19 -2.06 -3.82 5.72
C LEU A 19 -3.03 -4.86 6.27
N GLU A 20 -2.66 -5.58 7.33
CA GLU A 20 -3.54 -6.55 8.03
C GLU A 20 -4.75 -5.87 8.67
N ASP A 21 -4.55 -4.69 9.25
CA ASP A 21 -5.63 -3.87 9.81
C ASP A 21 -6.59 -3.43 8.70
N MET A 22 -6.08 -2.99 7.54
CA MET A 22 -6.92 -2.65 6.37
C MET A 22 -7.70 -3.86 5.84
N VAL A 23 -7.09 -5.05 5.85
CA VAL A 23 -7.76 -6.30 5.48
C VAL A 23 -8.96 -6.55 6.38
N THR A 24 -8.77 -6.42 7.69
CA THR A 24 -9.82 -6.64 8.68
C THR A 24 -10.92 -5.58 8.59
N GLN A 25 -10.54 -4.29 8.54
CA GLN A 25 -11.47 -3.16 8.54
C GLN A 25 -12.36 -3.11 7.30
N HIS A 26 -11.83 -3.54 6.14
CA HIS A 26 -12.55 -3.47 4.87
C HIS A 26 -12.99 -4.84 4.34
N GLY A 27 -12.80 -5.92 5.10
CA GLY A 27 -13.19 -7.27 4.69
C GLY A 27 -12.49 -7.74 3.41
N LEU A 28 -11.20 -7.42 3.25
CA LEU A 28 -10.43 -7.81 2.06
C LEU A 28 -9.98 -9.28 2.18
N PRO A 29 -9.70 -9.95 1.05
CA PRO A 29 -9.24 -11.34 1.08
C PRO A 29 -7.82 -11.50 1.65
N ASP A 30 -6.92 -10.55 1.38
CA ASP A 30 -5.53 -10.60 1.82
C ASP A 30 -4.84 -9.22 1.72
N THR A 31 -3.61 -9.16 2.24
CA THR A 31 -2.77 -7.96 2.19
C THR A 31 -2.40 -7.57 0.75
N ASN A 32 -2.36 -8.51 -0.20
CA ASN A 32 -2.15 -8.20 -1.61
C ASN A 32 -3.28 -7.32 -2.16
N LYS A 33 -4.53 -7.61 -1.79
CA LYS A 33 -5.68 -6.78 -2.18
C LYS A 33 -5.60 -5.39 -1.55
N ALA A 34 -5.19 -5.30 -0.28
CA ALA A 34 -4.97 -4.00 0.37
C ALA A 34 -3.92 -3.16 -0.38
N ILE A 35 -2.76 -3.74 -0.70
CA ILE A 35 -1.70 -3.09 -1.49
C ILE A 35 -2.24 -2.63 -2.85
N ARG A 36 -2.98 -3.49 -3.55
CA ARG A 36 -3.56 -3.15 -4.86
C ARG A 36 -4.54 -1.98 -4.76
N CYS A 37 -5.38 -1.92 -3.73
CA CYS A 37 -6.27 -0.78 -3.51
C CYS A 37 -5.47 0.54 -3.34
N LEU A 38 -4.38 0.52 -2.58
CA LEU A 38 -3.50 1.69 -2.40
C LEU A 38 -2.86 2.13 -3.72
N ILE A 39 -2.29 1.17 -4.48
CA ILE A 39 -1.67 1.43 -5.78
C ILE A 39 -2.70 1.95 -6.79
N ASP A 40 -3.87 1.32 -6.87
CA ASP A 40 -4.94 1.71 -7.79
C ASP A 40 -5.39 3.15 -7.48
N TYR A 41 -5.51 3.52 -6.20
CA TYR A 41 -5.83 4.89 -5.79
C TYR A 41 -4.75 5.89 -6.23
N ALA A 42 -3.47 5.59 -5.98
CA ALA A 42 -2.36 6.46 -6.38
C ALA A 42 -2.24 6.61 -7.91
N ARG A 43 -2.60 5.57 -8.67
CA ARG A 43 -2.64 5.61 -10.14
C ARG A 43 -3.82 6.41 -10.68
N ALA A 44 -4.97 6.35 -10.01
CA ALA A 44 -6.17 7.08 -10.40
C ALA A 44 -6.11 8.59 -10.06
N ASN A 45 -5.25 8.99 -9.11
CA ASN A 45 -5.11 10.37 -8.64
C ASN A 45 -3.65 10.86 -8.77
N PRO A 46 -3.14 11.06 -10.01
CA PRO A 46 -1.73 11.39 -10.26
C PRO A 46 -1.30 12.73 -9.64
N ASP A 47 -2.23 13.68 -9.54
CA ASP A 47 -2.06 14.98 -8.87
C ASP A 47 -1.72 14.83 -7.38
N ARG A 48 -2.15 13.74 -6.74
CA ARG A 48 -1.89 13.45 -5.32
C ARG A 48 -0.61 12.65 -5.11
N GLN A 49 0.09 12.22 -6.17
CA GLN A 49 1.34 11.46 -6.03
C GLN A 49 2.44 12.28 -5.35
N THR A 50 2.43 13.60 -5.53
CA THR A 50 3.37 14.48 -4.83
C THR A 50 3.20 14.38 -3.31
N GLU A 51 1.96 14.24 -2.79
CA GLU A 51 1.72 14.02 -1.35
C GLU A 51 2.27 12.66 -0.86
N ILE A 52 2.38 11.67 -1.75
CA ILE A 52 2.86 10.33 -1.44
C ILE A 52 4.40 10.28 -1.44
N PHE A 53 5.05 10.96 -2.40
CA PHE A 53 6.49 10.82 -2.66
C PHE A 53 7.34 12.03 -2.25
N ALA A 54 6.78 13.23 -2.14
CA ALA A 54 7.56 14.43 -1.83
C ALA A 54 7.70 14.69 -0.31
N GLU A 55 6.79 14.15 0.50
CA GLU A 55 6.92 14.23 1.95
C GLU A 55 7.77 13.07 2.48
N PHE A 56 8.86 13.39 3.18
CA PHE A 56 9.60 12.40 3.95
C PHE A 56 8.75 11.96 5.15
N ARG A 57 8.05 10.84 5.00
CA ARG A 57 7.21 10.24 6.05
C ARG A 57 7.91 9.04 6.65
N CYS A 58 8.99 9.26 7.39
CA CYS A 58 9.42 8.23 8.31
C CYS A 58 8.67 8.45 9.63
N HIS A 59 7.63 7.65 9.87
CA HIS A 59 6.95 7.66 11.17
C HIS A 59 7.80 7.05 12.29
N ASP A 60 8.90 6.39 11.94
CA ASP A 60 9.87 5.78 12.85
C ASP A 60 11.17 6.60 13.02
N CYS A 61 11.40 7.60 12.16
CA CYS A 61 12.56 8.47 12.22
C CYS A 61 12.07 9.85 12.68
N GLY A 62 12.25 10.14 13.96
CA GLY A 62 12.19 11.51 14.49
C GLY A 62 13.40 12.32 14.06
#